data_AF-A0A1G1HH49-F1
#
_entry.id   AF-A0A1G1HH49-F1
#
_cell.length_a   1.000
_cell.length_b   1.000
_cell.length_c   1.000
_cell.angle_alpha   90.00
_cell.angle_beta   90.00
_cell.angle_gamma   90.00
#
_symmetry.space_group_name_H-M   'P 1'
#
loop_
_entity.id
_entity.type
_entity.pdbx_description
1 polymer ?
#
loop_
_entity_poly.entity_id
_entity_poly.type
_entity_poly.pdbx_seq_one_letter_code
_entity_poly.pdbx_strand_id
1 'polypeptide(L)'
;MHRWFIFIIFAVTLTFGSSVIAGDFNSGSTGANGAFNPTTNTELQLPSDGIFNFTTVNIPAGVTITFKKNASNTPVYILATGDVTVAGTINVNGANTTTNYPGKGGPGGFDGGLGGITAGMPGGKGLGPGGGNPGAAGTTGGGGGGGSFGTDGTNGSGTAAGTAGAIYGNERILPMIGGSGGGGGNFYSGSSTTGGGGGGGGGGAILIASSGTINVIGTITANGGNAPTGYGYGAPFGGGAGGSGGAIKLIANTIAGNGTISAIFGYGTRYGSSPGGSGGNGSIRFEANTVTRTASTTPVNTYSHPSTVFVANIPVLSITSIAGENVPENPSGTYGSPDMILPSATTNPVTVDISATNIPAGTTVTVTSVPEYGASTSATGALSGTGELSTTSVQITISTSYQSIVKAQATFTIQTAMYYEGEKIQKVMVASTMGKGSEVTYITETGKEIPARELFAKAIGVTH
;
A
#
# COMPACT_ATOMS: atom_id res chain seq x y z
N MET A 1 70.79 -52.97 13.84
CA MET A 1 70.07 -52.07 12.91
C MET A 1 68.58 -52.28 13.12
N HIS A 2 67.93 -51.46 13.94
CA HIS A 2 66.48 -51.57 14.19
C HIS A 2 65.74 -50.69 13.18
N ARG A 3 65.03 -51.34 12.24
CA ARG A 3 64.21 -50.66 11.23
C ARG A 3 62.84 -50.37 11.80
N TRP A 4 62.51 -49.10 11.99
CA TRP A 4 61.17 -48.64 12.33
C TRP A 4 60.34 -48.49 11.06
N PHE A 5 59.21 -49.18 10.98
CA PHE A 5 58.19 -48.98 9.95
C PHE A 5 57.16 -47.97 10.47
N ILE A 6 57.08 -46.80 9.83
CA ILE A 6 56.05 -45.80 10.08
C ILE A 6 54.84 -46.14 9.21
N PHE A 7 53.73 -46.52 9.83
CA PHE A 7 52.43 -46.61 9.17
C PHE A 7 51.77 -45.22 9.16
N ILE A 8 51.62 -44.62 7.99
CA ILE A 8 50.83 -43.39 7.81
C ILE A 8 49.39 -43.81 7.54
N ILE A 9 48.51 -43.56 8.50
CA ILE A 9 47.06 -43.71 8.34
C ILE A 9 46.52 -42.45 7.67
N PHE A 10 46.08 -42.55 6.41
CA PHE A 10 45.28 -41.50 5.76
C PHE A 10 43.84 -41.59 6.30
N ALA A 11 43.48 -40.68 7.21
CA ALA A 11 42.09 -40.47 7.59
C ALA A 11 41.40 -39.67 6.47
N VAL A 12 40.57 -40.34 5.67
CA VAL A 12 39.66 -39.69 4.72
C VAL A 12 38.44 -39.22 5.51
N THR A 13 38.38 -37.94 5.83
CA THR A 13 37.18 -37.29 6.36
C THR A 13 36.18 -37.13 5.22
N LEU A 14 35.17 -38.01 5.16
CA LEU A 14 33.98 -37.80 4.34
C LEU A 14 33.13 -36.71 5.00
N THR A 15 33.22 -35.47 4.52
CA THR A 15 32.26 -34.43 4.87
C THR A 15 30.96 -34.70 4.11
N PHE A 16 29.97 -35.29 4.79
CA PHE A 16 28.60 -35.22 4.31
C PHE A 16 28.14 -33.76 4.41
N GLY A 17 28.36 -33.00 3.33
CA GLY A 17 27.66 -31.73 3.14
C GLY A 17 26.17 -32.05 3.09
N SER A 18 25.46 -31.78 4.18
CA SER A 18 24.01 -31.74 4.15
C SER A 18 23.65 -30.51 3.32
N SER A 19 23.48 -30.69 2.01
CA SER A 19 22.72 -29.72 1.23
C SER A 19 21.33 -29.70 1.83
N VAL A 20 21.02 -28.65 2.60
CA VAL A 20 19.64 -28.33 2.92
C VAL A 20 18.99 -28.04 1.57
N ILE A 21 18.32 -29.03 0.98
CA ILE A 21 17.39 -28.78 -0.11
C ILE A 21 16.28 -27.96 0.53
N ALA A 22 16.31 -26.64 0.34
CA ALA A 22 15.13 -25.83 0.55
C ALA A 22 14.03 -26.47 -0.31
N GLY A 23 12.93 -26.91 0.31
CA GLY A 23 11.82 -27.49 -0.43
C GLY A 23 11.35 -26.52 -1.52
N ASP A 24 10.90 -27.06 -2.65
CA ASP A 24 10.33 -26.24 -3.72
C ASP A 24 9.21 -25.36 -3.14
N PHE A 25 9.27 -24.07 -3.48
CA PHE A 25 8.23 -23.13 -3.09
C PHE A 25 6.89 -23.56 -3.67
N ASN A 26 5.85 -23.48 -2.84
CA ASN A 26 4.46 -23.70 -3.24
C ASN A 26 3.69 -22.38 -3.13
N SER A 27 3.09 -21.95 -4.24
CA SER A 27 2.31 -20.70 -4.32
C SER A 27 1.03 -20.70 -3.49
N GLY A 28 0.55 -21.87 -3.06
CA GLY A 28 -0.76 -22.02 -2.44
C GLY A 28 -1.94 -21.90 -3.40
N SER A 29 -1.69 -21.82 -4.72
CA SER A 29 -2.78 -21.79 -5.71
C SER A 29 -3.62 -23.06 -5.66
N THR A 30 -4.94 -22.92 -5.67
CA THR A 30 -5.88 -24.05 -5.79
C THR A 30 -6.08 -24.51 -7.24
N GLY A 31 -5.64 -23.73 -8.24
CA GLY A 31 -5.90 -24.00 -9.65
C GLY A 31 -7.36 -23.83 -10.10
N ALA A 32 -8.24 -23.32 -9.23
CA ALA A 32 -9.68 -23.21 -9.48
C ALA A 32 -10.07 -22.38 -10.71
N ASN A 33 -9.22 -21.44 -11.14
CA ASN A 33 -9.43 -20.61 -12.33
C ASN A 33 -8.83 -21.21 -13.61
N GLY A 34 -8.24 -22.41 -13.56
CA GLY A 34 -7.65 -23.07 -14.72
C GLY A 34 -6.46 -22.31 -15.30
N ALA A 35 -6.13 -22.57 -16.58
CA ALA A 35 -5.04 -21.88 -17.27
C ALA A 35 -5.52 -20.51 -17.79
N PHE A 36 -4.75 -19.46 -17.54
CA PHE A 36 -5.04 -18.12 -18.04
C PHE A 36 -4.16 -17.78 -19.25
N ASN A 37 -4.78 -17.70 -20.44
CA ASN A 37 -4.08 -17.44 -21.71
C ASN A 37 -4.89 -16.48 -22.61
N PRO A 38 -5.00 -15.19 -22.24
CA PRO A 38 -5.79 -14.21 -22.98
C PRO A 38 -5.21 -13.92 -24.37
N THR A 39 -6.06 -13.79 -25.38
CA THR A 39 -5.67 -13.46 -26.76
C THR A 39 -5.86 -12.00 -27.13
N THR A 40 -6.55 -11.24 -26.29
CA THR A 40 -6.83 -9.80 -26.47
C THR A 40 -6.65 -9.07 -25.16
N ASN A 41 -6.54 -7.74 -25.22
CA ASN A 41 -6.57 -6.90 -24.03
C ASN A 41 -7.79 -7.25 -23.18
N THR A 42 -7.56 -7.46 -21.89
CA THR A 42 -8.57 -7.97 -20.97
C THR A 42 -8.54 -7.16 -19.69
N GLU A 43 -9.70 -6.66 -19.27
CA GLU A 43 -9.91 -6.15 -17.92
C GLU A 43 -10.54 -7.27 -17.07
N LEU A 44 -9.81 -7.75 -16.06
CA LEU A 44 -10.30 -8.78 -15.16
C LEU A 44 -11.08 -8.14 -14.00
N GLN A 45 -12.26 -8.66 -13.70
CA GLN A 45 -12.96 -8.31 -12.47
C GLN A 45 -12.21 -8.92 -11.29
N LEU A 46 -11.75 -8.07 -10.35
CA LEU A 46 -11.14 -8.57 -9.12
C LEU A 46 -12.18 -9.33 -8.28
N PRO A 47 -11.85 -10.56 -7.81
CA PRO A 47 -12.59 -11.24 -6.75
C PRO A 47 -12.65 -10.38 -5.49
N SER A 48 -13.59 -10.65 -4.58
CA SER A 48 -13.74 -9.87 -3.35
C SER A 48 -12.50 -9.91 -2.44
N ASP A 49 -11.73 -11.00 -2.48
CA ASP A 49 -10.47 -11.16 -1.77
C ASP A 49 -9.24 -10.71 -2.59
N GLY A 50 -9.43 -10.40 -3.87
CA GLY A 50 -8.36 -10.04 -4.80
C GLY A 50 -7.53 -11.21 -5.32
N ILE A 51 -7.91 -12.47 -5.06
CA ILE A 51 -7.09 -13.65 -5.32
C ILE A 51 -7.56 -14.44 -6.54
N PHE A 52 -6.69 -14.55 -7.54
CA PHE A 52 -6.83 -15.50 -8.63
C PHE A 52 -5.98 -16.75 -8.39
N ASN A 53 -6.57 -17.93 -8.57
CA ASN A 53 -5.96 -19.25 -8.40
C ASN A 53 -5.87 -19.98 -9.74
N PHE A 54 -4.82 -19.74 -10.51
CA PHE A 54 -4.61 -20.37 -11.81
C PHE A 54 -3.78 -21.66 -11.73
N THR A 55 -3.86 -22.47 -12.77
CA THR A 55 -2.88 -23.55 -13.00
C THR A 55 -1.61 -22.97 -13.62
N THR A 56 -1.74 -22.24 -14.74
CA THR A 56 -0.66 -21.49 -15.40
C THR A 56 -1.15 -20.13 -15.87
N VAL A 57 -0.22 -19.21 -16.08
CA VAL A 57 -0.52 -17.88 -16.65
C VAL A 57 0.40 -17.64 -17.84
N ASN A 58 -0.16 -17.30 -19.00
CA ASN A 58 0.59 -16.89 -20.18
C ASN A 58 -0.05 -15.63 -20.78
N ILE A 59 0.60 -14.49 -20.65
CA ILE A 59 0.14 -13.22 -21.24
C ILE A 59 0.97 -12.96 -22.50
N PRO A 60 0.41 -13.14 -23.71
CA PRO A 60 1.15 -12.98 -24.97
C PRO A 60 1.61 -11.54 -25.21
N ALA A 61 2.64 -11.37 -26.06
CA ALA A 61 3.07 -10.05 -26.51
C ALA A 61 1.92 -9.30 -27.20
N GLY A 62 1.82 -7.99 -26.95
CA GLY A 62 0.72 -7.15 -27.45
C GLY A 62 -0.58 -7.22 -26.65
N VAL A 63 -0.71 -8.15 -25.68
CA VAL A 63 -1.86 -8.23 -24.78
C VAL A 63 -1.61 -7.43 -23.51
N THR A 64 -2.57 -6.60 -23.11
CA THR A 64 -2.58 -5.85 -21.85
C THR A 64 -3.65 -6.35 -20.91
N ILE A 65 -3.26 -6.66 -19.68
CA ILE A 65 -4.14 -7.06 -18.59
C ILE A 65 -4.25 -5.92 -17.59
N THR A 66 -5.49 -5.55 -17.31
CA THR A 66 -5.90 -4.56 -16.30
C THR A 66 -6.91 -5.20 -15.36
N PHE A 67 -7.21 -4.51 -14.26
CA PHE A 67 -8.10 -5.04 -13.23
C PHE A 67 -9.13 -3.99 -12.84
N LYS A 68 -10.39 -4.39 -12.90
CA LYS A 68 -11.49 -3.61 -12.34
C LYS A 68 -11.50 -3.79 -10.82
N LYS A 69 -11.42 -2.68 -10.08
CA LYS A 69 -11.47 -2.68 -8.61
C LYS A 69 -12.71 -3.39 -8.10
N ASN A 70 -12.55 -4.19 -7.04
CA ASN A 70 -13.65 -4.63 -6.21
C ASN A 70 -14.04 -3.52 -5.20
N ALA A 71 -15.08 -3.76 -4.40
CA ALA A 71 -15.59 -2.77 -3.45
C ALA A 71 -14.54 -2.32 -2.42
N SER A 72 -13.68 -3.23 -1.95
CA SER A 72 -12.63 -2.95 -0.97
C SER A 72 -11.33 -2.43 -1.59
N ASN A 73 -11.29 -2.30 -2.93
CA ASN A 73 -10.10 -1.98 -3.70
C ASN A 73 -8.87 -2.79 -3.23
N THR A 74 -9.01 -4.12 -3.15
CA THR A 74 -7.92 -5.00 -2.68
C THR A 74 -6.72 -4.94 -3.62
N PRO A 75 -5.51 -5.31 -3.14
CA PRO A 75 -4.40 -5.69 -4.01
C PRO A 75 -4.77 -6.85 -4.93
N VAL A 76 -4.00 -7.02 -5.99
CA VAL A 76 -4.11 -8.15 -6.92
C VAL A 76 -3.19 -9.27 -6.46
N TYR A 77 -3.72 -10.48 -6.31
CA TYR A 77 -2.94 -11.69 -6.09
C TYR A 77 -3.16 -12.66 -7.26
N ILE A 78 -2.09 -13.07 -7.91
CA ILE A 78 -2.07 -14.10 -8.95
C ILE A 78 -1.28 -15.28 -8.40
N LEU A 79 -1.95 -16.38 -8.08
CA LEU A 79 -1.34 -17.62 -7.63
C LEU A 79 -1.40 -18.65 -8.76
N ALA A 80 -0.29 -19.32 -9.06
CA ALA A 80 -0.21 -20.35 -10.10
C ALA A 80 0.43 -21.63 -9.57
N THR A 81 -0.17 -22.79 -9.86
CA THR A 81 0.45 -24.09 -9.52
C THR A 81 1.63 -24.43 -10.42
N GLY A 82 1.73 -23.80 -11.59
CA GLY A 82 2.82 -23.91 -12.55
C GLY A 82 3.29 -22.54 -13.03
N ASP A 83 3.91 -22.50 -14.21
CA ASP A 83 4.62 -21.33 -14.70
C ASP A 83 3.71 -20.11 -14.99
N VAL A 84 4.30 -18.94 -14.81
CA VAL A 84 3.75 -17.64 -15.17
C VAL A 84 4.68 -16.98 -16.19
N THR A 85 4.20 -16.79 -17.42
CA THR A 85 4.91 -16.04 -18.47
C THR A 85 4.19 -14.73 -18.77
N VAL A 86 4.92 -13.62 -18.67
CA VAL A 86 4.42 -12.28 -19.00
C VAL A 86 5.23 -11.75 -20.18
N ALA A 87 4.72 -11.93 -21.40
CA ALA A 87 5.27 -11.35 -22.62
C ALA A 87 4.55 -10.06 -23.04
N GLY A 88 3.29 -9.91 -22.65
CA GLY A 88 2.51 -8.68 -22.77
C GLY A 88 2.71 -7.73 -21.59
N THR A 89 1.63 -7.05 -21.20
CA THR A 89 1.63 -6.07 -20.11
C THR A 89 0.66 -6.47 -19.01
N ILE A 90 1.09 -6.44 -17.76
CA ILE A 90 0.22 -6.35 -16.58
C ILE A 90 0.29 -4.92 -16.05
N ASN A 91 -0.86 -4.26 -15.97
CA ASN A 91 -0.94 -2.85 -15.57
C ASN A 91 -1.88 -2.67 -14.37
N VAL A 92 -1.29 -2.26 -13.24
CA VAL A 92 -1.99 -1.83 -12.02
C VAL A 92 -1.68 -0.36 -11.68
N ASN A 93 -1.38 0.49 -12.66
CA ASN A 93 -1.01 1.89 -12.44
C ASN A 93 -2.14 2.72 -11.81
N GLY A 94 -1.77 3.79 -11.12
CA GLY A 94 -2.66 4.88 -10.79
C GLY A 94 -2.97 5.73 -12.03
N ALA A 95 -4.17 6.30 -12.07
CA ALA A 95 -4.60 7.17 -13.15
C ALA A 95 -3.99 8.57 -13.03
N ASN A 96 -3.58 9.09 -14.18
CA ASN A 96 -3.29 10.50 -14.34
C ASN A 96 -4.58 11.32 -14.15
N THR A 97 -4.42 12.63 -13.91
CA THR A 97 -5.52 13.59 -14.00
C THR A 97 -5.21 14.66 -15.04
N THR A 98 -6.27 15.18 -15.66
CA THR A 98 -6.22 16.23 -16.70
C THR A 98 -6.93 17.51 -16.25
N THR A 99 -7.52 17.53 -15.06
CA THR A 99 -8.41 18.58 -14.56
C THR A 99 -8.21 18.82 -13.06
N ASN A 100 -9.18 19.44 -12.40
CA ASN A 100 -9.31 19.54 -10.95
C ASN A 100 -9.77 18.23 -10.28
N TYR A 101 -10.19 17.20 -11.03
CA TYR A 101 -10.60 15.91 -10.44
C TYR A 101 -9.39 15.07 -10.00
N PRO A 102 -9.53 14.27 -8.94
CA PRO A 102 -8.46 13.40 -8.47
C PRO A 102 -8.23 12.22 -9.43
N GLY A 103 -6.97 11.89 -9.68
CA GLY A 103 -6.61 10.65 -10.34
C GLY A 103 -6.99 9.45 -9.46
N LYS A 104 -7.62 8.44 -10.06
CA LYS A 104 -7.97 7.19 -9.37
C LYS A 104 -6.72 6.36 -9.06
N GLY A 105 -6.61 5.81 -7.85
CA GLY A 105 -5.53 4.86 -7.54
C GLY A 105 -5.64 3.59 -8.37
N GLY A 106 -4.55 2.84 -8.53
CA GLY A 106 -4.62 1.48 -9.06
C GLY A 106 -5.32 0.51 -8.09
N PRO A 107 -5.54 -0.77 -8.46
CA PRO A 107 -5.96 -1.81 -7.52
C PRO A 107 -5.07 -1.86 -6.27
N GLY A 108 -5.62 -1.73 -5.07
CA GLY A 108 -4.84 -1.64 -3.82
C GLY A 108 -4.17 -0.29 -3.57
N GLY A 109 -4.20 0.64 -4.53
CA GLY A 109 -3.66 2.00 -4.42
C GLY A 109 -4.74 3.06 -4.16
N PHE A 110 -4.31 4.28 -3.82
CA PHE A 110 -5.22 5.33 -3.32
C PHE A 110 -5.41 6.49 -4.31
N ASP A 111 -6.59 7.10 -4.29
CA ASP A 111 -6.93 8.24 -5.15
C ASP A 111 -6.15 9.51 -4.76
N GLY A 112 -5.92 10.40 -5.73
CA GLY A 112 -5.39 11.74 -5.50
C GLY A 112 -6.37 12.68 -4.80
N GLY A 113 -5.92 13.90 -4.53
CA GLY A 113 -6.73 14.98 -3.96
C GLY A 113 -7.44 15.81 -5.03
N LEU A 114 -8.63 16.34 -4.71
CA LEU A 114 -9.33 17.31 -5.55
C LEU A 114 -8.53 18.62 -5.65
N GLY A 115 -8.54 19.27 -6.81
CA GLY A 115 -8.10 20.65 -6.92
C GLY A 115 -9.14 21.61 -6.35
N GLY A 116 -8.72 22.76 -5.83
CA GLY A 116 -9.64 23.79 -5.36
C GLY A 116 -10.58 24.26 -6.47
N ILE A 117 -11.89 24.29 -6.21
CA ILE A 117 -12.93 24.49 -7.24
C ILE A 117 -13.51 25.91 -7.30
N THR A 118 -13.35 26.71 -6.23
CA THR A 118 -13.80 28.11 -6.18
C THR A 118 -12.80 29.01 -5.44
N ALA A 119 -12.93 30.32 -5.62
CA ALA A 119 -12.06 31.35 -5.07
C ALA A 119 -11.70 31.13 -3.59
N GLY A 120 -10.41 30.95 -3.31
CA GLY A 120 -9.89 30.78 -1.96
C GLY A 120 -10.06 29.38 -1.36
N MET A 121 -10.60 28.39 -2.10
CA MET A 121 -10.66 27.01 -1.61
C MET A 121 -9.27 26.34 -1.64
N PRO A 122 -8.91 25.59 -0.57
CA PRO A 122 -7.72 24.76 -0.58
C PRO A 122 -7.90 23.59 -1.57
N GLY A 123 -6.80 22.93 -1.88
CA GLY A 123 -6.87 21.61 -2.49
C GLY A 123 -7.42 20.57 -1.50
N GLY A 124 -7.77 19.40 -2.02
CA GLY A 124 -8.04 18.19 -1.27
C GLY A 124 -6.74 17.42 -1.00
N LYS A 125 -6.67 16.76 0.15
CA LYS A 125 -5.57 15.86 0.48
C LYS A 125 -5.60 14.63 -0.43
N GLY A 126 -4.44 14.15 -0.87
CA GLY A 126 -4.30 12.83 -1.48
C GLY A 126 -4.68 11.73 -0.49
N LEU A 127 -5.32 10.67 -0.97
CA LEU A 127 -5.68 9.54 -0.12
C LEU A 127 -4.49 8.58 0.05
N GLY A 128 -4.58 7.71 1.05
CA GLY A 128 -3.52 6.75 1.40
C GLY A 128 -2.67 7.17 2.60
N PRO A 129 -1.90 6.25 3.22
CA PRO A 129 -1.12 6.54 4.43
C PRO A 129 -0.07 7.64 4.19
N GLY A 130 0.52 7.66 2.98
CA GLY A 130 1.43 8.69 2.51
C GLY A 130 0.76 9.70 1.58
N GLY A 131 -0.54 9.93 1.72
CA GLY A 131 -1.27 10.89 0.88
C GLY A 131 -0.72 12.31 1.02
N GLY A 132 -0.45 12.95 -0.12
CA GLY A 132 0.13 14.29 -0.16
C GLY A 132 -0.81 15.36 0.39
N ASN A 133 -0.28 16.31 1.16
CA ASN A 133 -1.10 17.37 1.74
C ASN A 133 -1.53 18.39 0.67
N PRO A 134 -2.71 19.01 0.82
CA PRO A 134 -3.20 19.96 -0.16
C PRO A 134 -2.42 21.29 -0.13
N GLY A 135 -2.47 22.03 -1.23
CA GLY A 135 -2.18 23.46 -1.19
C GLY A 135 -3.22 24.18 -0.31
N ALA A 136 -2.76 25.02 0.60
CA ALA A 136 -3.65 25.69 1.55
C ALA A 136 -4.47 26.82 0.89
N ALA A 137 -5.58 27.18 1.54
CA ALA A 137 -6.42 28.30 1.15
C ALA A 137 -5.62 29.61 1.20
N GLY A 138 -5.74 30.45 0.18
CA GLY A 138 -5.00 31.71 0.16
C GLY A 138 -5.19 32.52 -1.11
N THR A 139 -4.61 33.71 -1.11
CA THR A 139 -4.64 34.65 -2.24
C THR A 139 -3.55 34.40 -3.28
N THR A 140 -2.65 33.46 -2.99
CA THR A 140 -1.51 33.07 -3.82
C THR A 140 -1.55 31.56 -4.08
N GLY A 141 -0.99 31.13 -5.22
CA GLY A 141 -0.93 29.71 -5.57
C GLY A 141 -0.14 28.88 -4.55
N GLY A 142 -0.67 27.70 -4.22
CA GLY A 142 -0.05 26.67 -3.41
C GLY A 142 -0.24 25.32 -4.09
N GLY A 143 0.86 24.74 -4.58
CA GLY A 143 0.83 23.41 -5.16
C GLY A 143 0.61 22.33 -4.09
N GLY A 144 -0.06 21.24 -4.45
CA GLY A 144 -0.19 20.08 -3.56
C GLY A 144 1.16 19.38 -3.34
N GLY A 145 1.31 18.67 -2.23
CA GLY A 145 2.45 17.80 -1.96
C GLY A 145 2.30 16.43 -2.62
N GLY A 146 3.41 15.80 -2.98
CA GLY A 146 3.44 14.47 -3.58
C GLY A 146 2.97 13.36 -2.64
N GLY A 147 2.35 12.33 -3.21
CA GLY A 147 2.10 11.10 -2.47
C GLY A 147 3.41 10.34 -2.23
N SER A 148 3.58 9.73 -1.07
CA SER A 148 4.81 8.99 -0.71
C SER A 148 4.49 7.51 -0.54
N PHE A 149 5.32 6.62 -1.04
CA PHE A 149 5.32 5.16 -0.77
C PHE A 149 6.71 4.70 -1.13
N GLY A 150 7.37 3.86 -0.32
CA GLY A 150 8.76 3.42 -0.57
C GLY A 150 9.82 4.52 -0.38
N THR A 151 9.66 5.66 -1.05
CA THR A 151 10.46 6.88 -0.87
C THR A 151 9.58 8.09 -0.60
N ASP A 152 10.20 9.18 -0.13
CA ASP A 152 9.53 10.47 0.01
C ASP A 152 9.05 10.98 -1.36
N GLY A 153 7.82 11.47 -1.40
CA GLY A 153 7.39 12.43 -2.40
C GLY A 153 7.99 13.81 -2.10
N THR A 154 7.80 14.77 -3.00
CA THR A 154 8.29 16.14 -2.80
C THR A 154 7.16 17.08 -2.37
N ASN A 155 7.52 18.14 -1.65
CA ASN A 155 6.58 19.22 -1.37
C ASN A 155 6.14 19.90 -2.68
N GLY A 156 4.95 20.50 -2.65
CA GLY A 156 4.56 21.47 -3.66
C GLY A 156 5.38 22.77 -3.56
N SER A 157 5.15 23.67 -4.49
CA SER A 157 5.76 25.01 -4.53
C SER A 157 4.71 26.10 -4.28
N GLY A 158 5.16 27.31 -3.96
CA GLY A 158 4.30 28.45 -3.62
C GLY A 158 4.30 28.79 -2.13
N THR A 159 3.68 29.90 -1.75
CA THR A 159 3.70 30.42 -0.36
C THR A 159 2.82 29.60 0.59
N ALA A 160 1.91 28.80 0.04
CA ALA A 160 0.93 27.98 0.75
C ALA A 160 0.99 26.51 0.26
N ALA A 161 2.19 26.03 -0.04
CA ALA A 161 2.40 24.70 -0.62
C ALA A 161 2.03 23.56 0.35
N GLY A 162 1.43 22.51 -0.20
CA GLY A 162 1.23 21.25 0.49
C GLY A 162 2.54 20.49 0.66
N THR A 163 2.75 19.90 1.83
CA THR A 163 3.88 19.03 2.11
C THR A 163 3.64 17.61 1.58
N ALA A 164 4.71 16.90 1.24
CA ALA A 164 4.63 15.49 0.89
C ALA A 164 4.03 14.66 2.04
N GLY A 165 3.37 13.55 1.69
CA GLY A 165 2.91 12.59 2.70
C GLY A 165 4.08 11.86 3.36
N ALA A 166 3.85 11.24 4.51
CA ALA A 166 4.87 10.40 5.16
C ALA A 166 5.11 9.11 4.35
N ILE A 167 6.33 8.60 4.35
CA ILE A 167 6.62 7.27 3.77
C ILE A 167 5.88 6.19 4.58
N TYR A 168 5.34 5.21 3.87
CA TYR A 168 4.81 3.97 4.46
C TYR A 168 5.17 2.78 3.55
N GLY A 169 4.75 1.58 3.96
CA GLY A 169 5.07 0.35 3.25
C GLY A 169 6.38 -0.26 3.71
N ASN A 170 6.80 -1.31 3.02
CA ASN A 170 8.02 -2.01 3.38
C ASN A 170 8.66 -2.87 2.31
N GLU A 171 9.94 -3.19 2.54
CA GLU A 171 10.73 -4.03 1.65
C GLU A 171 10.23 -5.48 1.54
N ARG A 172 9.41 -6.01 2.46
CA ARG A 172 8.78 -7.34 2.32
C ARG A 172 7.44 -7.29 1.57
N ILE A 173 6.90 -6.09 1.38
CA ILE A 173 5.58 -5.80 0.83
C ILE A 173 4.50 -6.62 1.57
N LEU A 174 4.52 -6.55 2.91
CA LEU A 174 3.56 -7.23 3.79
C LEU A 174 2.99 -6.25 4.85
N PRO A 175 1.67 -5.97 4.88
CA PRO A 175 0.66 -6.43 3.93
C PRO A 175 0.89 -5.85 2.52
N MET A 176 0.28 -6.47 1.51
CA MET A 176 0.23 -5.87 0.18
C MET A 176 -0.60 -4.59 0.25
N ILE A 177 0.01 -3.46 -0.12
CA ILE A 177 -0.65 -2.16 -0.16
C ILE A 177 -0.05 -1.36 -1.32
N GLY A 178 -0.90 -0.65 -2.07
CA GLY A 178 -0.47 0.19 -3.18
C GLY A 178 0.03 1.55 -2.71
N GLY A 179 0.37 2.39 -3.66
CA GLY A 179 0.83 3.76 -3.51
C GLY A 179 -0.28 4.74 -3.11
N SER A 180 0.13 5.90 -2.60
CA SER A 180 -0.74 6.99 -2.17
C SER A 180 -0.92 8.05 -3.25
N GLY A 181 -2.07 8.72 -3.23
CA GLY A 181 -2.35 9.81 -4.15
C GLY A 181 -1.64 11.11 -3.77
N GLY A 182 -1.39 11.94 -4.78
CA GLY A 182 -0.86 13.30 -4.60
C GLY A 182 -1.94 14.26 -4.08
N GLY A 183 -1.53 15.32 -3.38
CA GLY A 183 -2.42 16.40 -2.98
C GLY A 183 -2.87 17.28 -4.16
N GLY A 184 -4.07 17.84 -4.06
CA GLY A 184 -4.55 18.85 -5.00
C GLY A 184 -3.96 20.22 -4.71
N GLY A 185 -3.83 21.04 -5.75
CA GLY A 185 -3.47 22.45 -5.61
C GLY A 185 -4.67 23.31 -5.23
N ASN A 186 -4.40 24.46 -4.61
CA ASN A 186 -5.46 25.40 -4.24
C ASN A 186 -6.00 26.18 -5.46
N PHE A 187 -7.17 26.78 -5.26
CA PHE A 187 -7.71 27.77 -6.20
C PHE A 187 -7.06 29.14 -5.97
N TYR A 188 -6.69 29.84 -7.04
CA TYR A 188 -6.16 31.20 -6.94
C TYR A 188 -7.26 32.27 -6.83
N SER A 189 -7.36 32.95 -5.69
CA SER A 189 -8.46 33.90 -5.43
C SER A 189 -8.51 35.13 -6.33
N GLY A 190 -7.43 35.44 -7.07
CA GLY A 190 -7.40 36.53 -8.05
C GLY A 190 -7.86 36.15 -9.47
N SER A 191 -8.33 34.90 -9.66
CA SER A 191 -8.94 34.42 -10.91
C SER A 191 -10.37 33.97 -10.63
N SER A 192 -11.30 34.18 -11.55
CA SER A 192 -12.68 33.69 -11.43
C SER A 192 -12.94 32.41 -12.24
N THR A 193 -11.95 31.90 -12.97
CA THR A 193 -12.15 30.87 -13.99
C THR A 193 -11.19 29.68 -13.92
N THR A 194 -10.22 29.64 -13.00
CA THR A 194 -9.17 28.61 -13.02
C THR A 194 -9.00 27.95 -11.65
N GLY A 195 -9.56 26.74 -11.53
CA GLY A 195 -9.38 25.87 -10.37
C GLY A 195 -7.96 25.33 -10.21
N GLY A 196 -7.66 24.84 -9.02
CA GLY A 196 -6.41 24.13 -8.74
C GLY A 196 -6.35 22.80 -9.50
N GLY A 197 -5.13 22.31 -9.74
CA GLY A 197 -4.93 20.99 -10.35
C GLY A 197 -5.27 19.86 -9.36
N GLY A 198 -5.94 18.81 -9.83
CA GLY A 198 -6.12 17.58 -9.06
C GLY A 198 -4.80 16.84 -8.89
N GLY A 199 -4.69 16.04 -7.82
CA GLY A 199 -3.56 15.15 -7.61
C GLY A 199 -3.70 13.84 -8.39
N GLY A 200 -2.57 13.25 -8.80
CA GLY A 200 -2.54 11.93 -9.44
C GLY A 200 -2.78 10.78 -8.47
N GLY A 201 -3.36 9.68 -8.96
CA GLY A 201 -3.63 8.49 -8.15
C GLY A 201 -2.36 7.68 -7.84
N GLY A 202 -2.29 7.03 -6.69
CA GLY A 202 -1.19 6.14 -6.35
C GLY A 202 -1.23 4.83 -7.16
N GLY A 203 -0.05 4.29 -7.45
CA GLY A 203 0.10 2.99 -8.12
C GLY A 203 -0.54 1.84 -7.34
N GLY A 204 -0.99 0.80 -8.01
CA GLY A 204 -1.61 -0.36 -7.38
C GLY A 204 -0.62 -1.32 -6.72
N ALA A 205 -1.12 -2.41 -6.17
CA ALA A 205 -0.34 -3.47 -5.55
C ALA A 205 -0.64 -4.81 -6.22
N ILE A 206 0.41 -5.53 -6.62
CA ILE A 206 0.30 -6.86 -7.23
C ILE A 206 1.32 -7.84 -6.66
N LEU A 207 0.83 -9.01 -6.27
CA LEU A 207 1.62 -10.18 -5.93
C LEU A 207 1.40 -11.25 -6.99
N ILE A 208 2.49 -11.81 -7.52
CA ILE A 208 2.45 -12.98 -8.39
C ILE A 208 3.25 -14.09 -7.71
N ALA A 209 2.61 -15.21 -7.42
CA ALA A 209 3.24 -16.39 -6.85
C ALA A 209 3.11 -17.60 -7.79
N SER A 210 4.20 -18.31 -8.04
CA SER A 210 4.22 -19.51 -8.88
C SER A 210 4.99 -20.62 -8.18
N SER A 211 4.44 -21.84 -8.15
CA SER A 211 5.21 -23.03 -7.74
C SER A 211 6.26 -23.46 -8.79
N GLY A 212 6.36 -22.74 -9.91
CA GLY A 212 7.35 -22.96 -10.97
C GLY A 212 8.18 -21.70 -11.21
N THR A 213 8.20 -21.26 -12.47
CA THR A 213 8.93 -20.09 -12.94
C THR A 213 8.01 -18.90 -13.18
N ILE A 214 8.40 -17.70 -12.71
CA ILE A 214 7.88 -16.44 -13.21
C ILE A 214 8.87 -15.89 -14.24
N ASN A 215 8.48 -15.85 -15.51
CA ASN A 215 9.28 -15.34 -16.62
C ASN A 215 8.68 -14.03 -17.16
N VAL A 216 9.33 -12.89 -16.88
CA VAL A 216 8.88 -11.57 -17.31
C VAL A 216 9.71 -11.09 -18.50
N ILE A 217 9.18 -11.22 -19.71
CA ILE A 217 9.82 -10.73 -20.96
C ILE A 217 9.11 -9.50 -21.55
N GLY A 218 7.92 -9.20 -21.06
CA GLY A 218 7.12 -8.02 -21.36
C GLY A 218 7.20 -6.98 -20.27
N THR A 219 6.07 -6.58 -19.70
CA THR A 219 5.99 -5.45 -18.75
C THR A 219 5.05 -5.75 -17.57
N ILE A 220 5.47 -5.37 -16.36
CA ILE A 220 4.60 -5.28 -15.17
C ILE A 220 4.75 -3.88 -14.58
N THR A 221 3.66 -3.13 -14.46
CA THR A 221 3.70 -1.75 -13.92
C THR A 221 2.70 -1.49 -12.80
N ALA A 222 3.18 -0.80 -11.78
CA ALA A 222 2.44 -0.26 -10.64
C ALA A 222 2.82 1.22 -10.43
N ASN A 223 2.86 2.00 -11.50
CA ASN A 223 3.30 3.39 -11.47
C ASN A 223 2.24 4.33 -10.89
N GLY A 224 2.70 5.41 -10.26
CA GLY A 224 1.84 6.52 -9.84
C GLY A 224 1.35 7.35 -11.02
N GLY A 225 0.16 7.92 -10.86
CA GLY A 225 -0.46 8.84 -11.79
C GLY A 225 0.12 10.25 -11.70
N ASN A 226 0.23 10.90 -12.85
CA ASN A 226 0.68 12.29 -12.98
C ASN A 226 -0.47 13.27 -12.73
N ALA A 227 -0.11 14.46 -12.26
CA ALA A 227 -1.00 15.62 -12.20
C ALA A 227 -1.15 16.29 -13.59
N PRO A 228 -2.14 17.20 -13.81
CA PRO A 228 -2.44 17.71 -15.14
C PRO A 228 -1.34 18.63 -15.70
N THR A 229 -0.99 18.49 -16.98
CA THR A 229 0.00 19.34 -17.66
C THR A 229 -0.60 20.60 -18.30
N GLY A 230 -1.92 20.79 -18.24
CA GLY A 230 -2.68 21.56 -19.23
C GLY A 230 -3.05 23.01 -18.91
N TYR A 231 -2.56 23.59 -17.82
CA TYR A 231 -2.86 24.99 -17.51
C TYR A 231 -1.65 25.85 -17.90
N GLY A 232 -1.86 26.80 -18.82
CA GLY A 232 -0.79 27.56 -19.48
C GLY A 232 0.29 28.17 -18.55
N TYR A 233 1.47 28.40 -19.13
CA TYR A 233 2.64 28.94 -18.41
C TYR A 233 2.31 30.27 -17.70
N GLY A 234 2.67 30.40 -16.42
CA GLY A 234 2.51 31.64 -15.66
C GLY A 234 1.11 31.90 -15.10
N ALA A 235 0.14 31.00 -15.29
CA ALA A 235 -1.16 31.18 -14.67
C ALA A 235 -1.11 30.89 -13.14
N PRO A 236 -1.82 31.69 -12.33
CA PRO A 236 -1.52 31.88 -10.90
C PRO A 236 -2.07 30.79 -9.95
N PHE A 237 -2.45 29.61 -10.44
CA PHE A 237 -3.12 28.56 -9.66
C PHE A 237 -2.14 27.60 -8.97
N GLY A 238 -2.65 26.87 -7.97
CA GLY A 238 -1.97 25.77 -7.32
C GLY A 238 -1.94 24.52 -8.20
N GLY A 239 -0.74 24.02 -8.45
CA GLY A 239 -0.51 22.78 -9.17
C GLY A 239 -0.90 21.53 -8.39
N GLY A 240 -1.53 20.56 -9.04
CA GLY A 240 -1.74 19.23 -8.47
C GLY A 240 -0.44 18.43 -8.36
N ALA A 241 -0.36 17.51 -7.40
CA ALA A 241 0.82 16.69 -7.18
C ALA A 241 0.71 15.29 -7.78
N GLY A 242 1.84 14.63 -8.04
CA GLY A 242 1.87 13.25 -8.51
C GLY A 242 1.59 12.24 -7.40
N GLY A 243 0.97 11.11 -7.77
CA GLY A 243 0.81 9.95 -6.91
C GLY A 243 2.12 9.16 -6.80
N SER A 244 2.30 8.43 -5.70
CA SER A 244 3.47 7.55 -5.55
C SER A 244 3.33 6.31 -6.44
N GLY A 245 4.46 5.66 -6.73
CA GLY A 245 4.46 4.28 -7.23
C GLY A 245 3.80 3.34 -6.21
N GLY A 246 3.47 2.13 -6.67
CA GLY A 246 2.83 1.07 -5.90
C GLY A 246 3.76 -0.11 -5.64
N ALA A 247 3.20 -1.29 -5.46
CA ALA A 247 3.94 -2.45 -4.98
C ALA A 247 3.91 -3.63 -5.96
N ILE A 248 5.06 -4.22 -6.25
CA ILE A 248 5.18 -5.43 -7.06
C ILE A 248 5.96 -6.48 -6.29
N LYS A 249 5.33 -7.61 -5.96
CA LYS A 249 5.97 -8.76 -5.31
C LYS A 249 5.90 -9.99 -6.19
N LEU A 250 7.05 -10.59 -6.52
CA LEU A 250 7.13 -11.85 -7.24
C LEU A 250 7.68 -12.93 -6.31
N ILE A 251 7.01 -14.08 -6.21
CA ILE A 251 7.43 -15.22 -5.38
C ILE A 251 7.44 -16.49 -6.23
N ALA A 252 8.58 -17.16 -6.39
CA ALA A 252 8.65 -18.34 -7.25
C ALA A 252 9.80 -19.29 -6.90
N ASN A 253 9.84 -20.48 -7.50
CA ASN A 253 11.09 -21.25 -7.51
C ASN A 253 12.14 -20.54 -8.36
N THR A 254 11.76 -20.08 -9.56
CA THR A 254 12.66 -19.31 -10.44
C THR A 254 12.02 -18.00 -10.88
N ILE A 255 12.77 -16.89 -10.80
CA ILE A 255 12.41 -15.63 -11.46
C ILE A 255 13.38 -15.38 -12.63
N ALA A 256 12.82 -15.24 -13.83
CA ALA A 256 13.53 -15.10 -15.09
C ALA A 256 12.95 -13.97 -15.95
N GLY A 257 13.59 -13.73 -17.09
CA GLY A 257 13.14 -12.77 -18.09
C GLY A 257 13.60 -11.33 -17.82
N ASN A 258 13.94 -10.63 -18.89
CA ASN A 258 14.56 -9.30 -18.86
C ASN A 258 13.62 -8.17 -19.31
N GLY A 259 12.31 -8.37 -19.18
CA GLY A 259 11.29 -7.35 -19.42
C GLY A 259 11.29 -6.22 -18.39
N THR A 260 10.38 -5.26 -18.54
CA THR A 260 10.26 -4.10 -17.64
C THR A 260 9.43 -4.43 -16.40
N ILE A 261 9.94 -4.06 -15.22
CA ILE A 261 9.17 -4.10 -13.97
C ILE A 261 9.31 -2.73 -13.31
N SER A 262 8.19 -2.01 -13.19
CA SER A 262 8.19 -0.59 -12.83
C SER A 262 7.14 -0.25 -11.77
N ALA A 263 7.55 0.47 -10.73
CA ALA A 263 6.68 1.06 -9.72
C ALA A 263 7.15 2.49 -9.40
N ILE A 264 7.31 3.30 -10.44
CA ILE A 264 7.80 4.68 -10.32
C ILE A 264 6.71 5.65 -9.88
N PHE A 265 7.12 6.81 -9.37
CA PHE A 265 6.21 7.90 -9.06
C PHE A 265 5.56 8.53 -10.29
N GLY A 266 4.46 9.25 -10.05
CA GLY A 266 3.90 10.24 -10.96
C GLY A 266 4.47 11.64 -10.69
N TYR A 267 4.54 12.46 -11.73
CA TYR A 267 4.97 13.85 -11.65
C TYR A 267 3.83 14.77 -11.21
N GLY A 268 4.16 15.75 -10.38
CA GLY A 268 3.31 16.92 -10.17
C GLY A 268 3.25 17.82 -11.40
N THR A 269 2.34 18.80 -11.40
CA THR A 269 2.21 19.74 -12.50
C THR A 269 3.48 20.57 -12.64
N ARG A 270 4.09 20.60 -13.83
CA ARG A 270 5.33 21.33 -14.08
C ARG A 270 5.12 22.81 -14.46
N TYR A 271 3.87 23.23 -14.62
CA TYR A 271 3.49 24.54 -15.14
C TYR A 271 2.58 25.29 -14.14
N GLY A 272 2.70 26.61 -14.12
CA GLY A 272 2.02 27.53 -13.19
C GLY A 272 2.99 28.23 -12.24
N SER A 273 2.50 29.19 -11.46
CA SER A 273 3.31 29.91 -10.45
C SER A 273 3.67 29.04 -9.25
N SER A 274 2.99 27.90 -9.07
CA SER A 274 3.08 27.06 -7.88
C SER A 274 2.94 25.56 -8.23
N PRO A 275 3.97 24.96 -8.86
CA PRO A 275 4.00 23.53 -9.21
C PRO A 275 3.63 22.61 -8.04
N GLY A 276 2.92 21.50 -8.33
CA GLY A 276 2.72 20.44 -7.35
C GLY A 276 3.95 19.53 -7.24
N GLY A 277 4.07 18.85 -6.10
CA GLY A 277 5.15 17.91 -5.83
C GLY A 277 5.07 16.64 -6.68
N SER A 278 6.19 15.97 -6.92
CA SER A 278 6.21 14.62 -7.51
C SER A 278 6.01 13.57 -6.42
N GLY A 279 5.44 12.42 -6.77
CA GLY A 279 5.29 11.32 -5.83
C GLY A 279 6.61 10.63 -5.48
N GLY A 280 6.58 9.70 -4.52
CA GLY A 280 7.67 8.78 -4.20
C GLY A 280 7.66 7.50 -5.05
N ASN A 281 8.82 6.89 -5.27
CA ASN A 281 8.93 5.59 -5.95
C ASN A 281 8.46 4.47 -5.03
N GLY A 282 7.67 3.54 -5.55
CA GLY A 282 7.13 2.44 -4.76
C GLY A 282 8.14 1.34 -4.40
N SER A 283 7.72 0.09 -4.42
CA SER A 283 8.57 -1.02 -3.97
C SER A 283 8.41 -2.24 -4.84
N ILE A 284 9.54 -2.89 -5.14
CA ILE A 284 9.60 -4.12 -5.93
C ILE A 284 10.35 -5.15 -5.11
N ARG A 285 9.80 -6.35 -4.98
CA ARG A 285 10.42 -7.47 -4.26
C ARG A 285 10.39 -8.76 -5.05
N PHE A 286 11.52 -9.44 -5.06
CA PHE A 286 11.65 -10.81 -5.52
C PHE A 286 11.89 -11.74 -4.35
N GLU A 287 11.16 -12.85 -4.33
CA GLU A 287 11.41 -13.97 -3.43
C GLU A 287 11.54 -15.25 -4.26
N ALA A 288 12.77 -15.74 -4.44
CA ALA A 288 13.01 -16.90 -5.30
C ALA A 288 14.13 -17.81 -4.81
N ASN A 289 14.06 -19.10 -5.14
CA ASN A 289 15.19 -20.01 -4.94
C ASN A 289 16.30 -19.73 -5.97
N THR A 290 15.92 -19.26 -7.17
CA THR A 290 16.86 -18.89 -8.23
C THR A 290 16.36 -17.65 -8.98
N VAL A 291 17.26 -16.70 -9.23
CA VAL A 291 17.00 -15.54 -10.10
C VAL A 291 17.98 -15.59 -11.26
N THR A 292 17.47 -15.78 -12.48
CA THR A 292 18.28 -15.79 -13.72
C THR A 292 18.14 -14.50 -14.53
N ARG A 293 17.22 -13.61 -14.12
CA ARG A 293 17.09 -12.25 -14.64
C ARG A 293 18.36 -11.44 -14.36
N THR A 294 18.79 -10.65 -15.34
CA THR A 294 19.94 -9.72 -15.23
C THR A 294 19.55 -8.25 -15.36
N ALA A 295 18.39 -7.95 -15.94
CA ALA A 295 17.90 -6.59 -16.08
C ALA A 295 17.47 -5.99 -14.72
N SER A 296 17.76 -4.70 -14.51
CA SER A 296 17.31 -3.98 -13.32
C SER A 296 15.80 -3.76 -13.33
N THR A 297 15.24 -3.49 -12.16
CA THR A 297 13.86 -3.00 -11.99
C THR A 297 13.89 -1.53 -11.62
N THR A 298 12.76 -0.84 -11.70
CA THR A 298 12.68 0.58 -11.28
C THR A 298 11.47 0.83 -10.39
N PRO A 299 11.62 1.04 -9.08
CA PRO A 299 12.89 1.11 -8.33
C PRO A 299 13.63 -0.24 -8.27
N VAL A 300 14.88 -0.22 -7.79
CA VAL A 300 15.68 -1.45 -7.61
C VAL A 300 14.93 -2.39 -6.65
N ASN A 301 14.88 -3.67 -7.01
CA ASN A 301 14.18 -4.67 -6.22
C ASN A 301 14.96 -5.04 -4.95
N THR A 302 14.24 -5.46 -3.92
CA THR A 302 14.81 -6.23 -2.81
C THR A 302 14.65 -7.72 -3.09
N TYR A 303 15.53 -8.53 -2.50
CA TYR A 303 15.58 -9.98 -2.74
C TYR A 303 15.57 -10.78 -1.43
N SER A 304 14.88 -11.91 -1.44
CA SER A 304 14.94 -12.93 -0.38
C SER A 304 14.65 -14.32 -0.94
N HIS A 305 14.76 -15.36 -0.10
CA HIS A 305 14.24 -16.68 -0.43
C HIS A 305 12.70 -16.70 -0.34
N PRO A 306 12.01 -17.64 -0.99
CA PRO A 306 10.55 -17.74 -0.97
C PRO A 306 10.01 -17.83 0.46
N SER A 307 9.00 -17.00 0.77
CA SER A 307 8.23 -17.07 2.00
C SER A 307 6.76 -17.42 1.73
N THR A 308 5.97 -17.67 2.78
CA THR A 308 4.54 -17.91 2.59
C THR A 308 3.86 -16.68 1.97
N VAL A 309 2.96 -16.91 1.01
CA VAL A 309 2.22 -15.83 0.33
C VAL A 309 1.39 -15.03 1.33
N PHE A 310 0.76 -15.73 2.28
CA PHE A 310 -0.02 -15.14 3.35
C PHE A 310 0.66 -15.39 4.70
N VAL A 311 0.66 -14.39 5.57
CA VAL A 311 1.07 -14.52 6.97
C VAL A 311 -0.20 -14.84 7.77
N ALA A 312 -0.19 -15.94 8.53
CA ALA A 312 -1.30 -16.27 9.42
C ALA A 312 -1.31 -15.35 10.66
N ASN A 313 -2.48 -15.15 11.25
CA ASN A 313 -2.67 -14.40 12.51
C ASN A 313 -2.22 -12.91 12.47
N ILE A 314 -2.38 -12.24 11.33
CA ILE A 314 -2.17 -10.78 11.28
C ILE A 314 -3.22 -10.11 12.19
N PRO A 315 -2.81 -9.20 13.10
CA PRO A 315 -3.73 -8.35 13.83
C PRO A 315 -4.61 -7.51 12.91
N VAL A 316 -5.93 -7.63 13.05
CA VAL A 316 -6.92 -6.87 12.28
C VAL A 316 -7.75 -6.02 13.22
N LEU A 317 -8.07 -4.81 12.79
CA LEU A 317 -8.93 -3.84 13.47
C LEU A 317 -9.94 -3.28 12.45
N SER A 318 -11.22 -3.35 12.77
CA SER A 318 -12.32 -2.95 11.87
C SER A 318 -13.35 -2.14 12.63
N ILE A 319 -13.91 -1.11 11.97
CA ILE A 319 -15.07 -0.37 12.47
C ILE A 319 -16.31 -1.12 11.96
N THR A 320 -17.17 -1.58 12.86
CA THR A 320 -18.32 -2.44 12.52
C THR A 320 -19.63 -1.67 12.47
N SER A 321 -19.78 -0.61 13.28
CA SER A 321 -20.97 0.23 13.29
C SER A 321 -20.65 1.68 13.65
N ILE A 322 -21.47 2.62 13.17
CA ILE A 322 -21.46 4.03 13.59
C ILE A 322 -22.90 4.46 13.83
N ALA A 323 -23.19 5.00 15.01
CA ALA A 323 -24.53 5.39 15.47
C ALA A 323 -25.56 4.24 15.43
N GLY A 324 -25.11 2.98 15.57
CA GLY A 324 -25.95 1.79 15.47
C GLY A 324 -26.26 1.34 14.04
N GLU A 325 -25.82 2.09 13.02
CA GLU A 325 -25.86 1.65 11.63
C GLU A 325 -24.60 0.84 11.31
N ASN A 326 -24.77 -0.31 10.66
CA ASN A 326 -23.64 -1.14 10.27
C ASN A 326 -22.78 -0.42 9.22
N VAL A 327 -21.47 -0.41 9.45
CA VAL A 327 -20.53 -0.02 8.41
C VAL A 327 -20.60 -1.09 7.31
N PRO A 328 -20.70 -0.71 6.02
CA PRO A 328 -20.63 -1.67 4.93
C PRO A 328 -19.36 -2.51 5.04
N GLU A 329 -19.41 -3.79 4.66
CA GLU A 329 -18.26 -4.70 4.73
C GLU A 329 -17.01 -4.12 4.02
N ASN A 330 -17.23 -3.29 3.00
CA ASN A 330 -16.19 -2.65 2.20
C ASN A 330 -16.50 -1.15 2.02
N PRO A 331 -16.24 -0.31 3.03
CA PRO A 331 -16.44 1.13 2.90
C PRO A 331 -15.38 1.68 1.92
N SER A 332 -15.72 2.66 1.08
CA SER A 332 -14.82 3.29 0.11
C SER A 332 -13.84 4.28 0.75
N GLY A 333 -14.20 4.90 1.87
CA GLY A 333 -13.36 5.87 2.57
C GLY A 333 -13.11 7.17 1.78
N THR A 334 -14.07 7.60 0.96
CA THR A 334 -13.93 8.79 0.10
C THR A 334 -14.94 9.89 0.45
N TYR A 335 -14.59 11.14 0.18
CA TYR A 335 -15.52 12.26 0.21
C TYR A 335 -16.33 12.32 -1.11
N GLY A 336 -17.52 12.91 -1.06
CA GLY A 336 -18.44 13.06 -2.18
C GLY A 336 -19.40 11.90 -2.40
N SER A 337 -19.06 10.69 -1.92
CA SER A 337 -19.92 9.50 -1.98
C SER A 337 -19.90 8.80 -0.62
N PRO A 338 -20.84 9.12 0.29
CA PRO A 338 -20.81 8.58 1.64
C PRO A 338 -21.03 7.06 1.63
N ASP A 339 -20.18 6.33 2.36
CA ASP A 339 -20.30 4.87 2.54
C ASP A 339 -21.56 4.50 3.32
N MET A 340 -21.99 5.39 4.21
CA MET A 340 -23.21 5.28 5.00
C MET A 340 -23.69 6.68 5.38
N ILE A 341 -24.99 6.80 5.66
CA ILE A 341 -25.61 8.06 6.12
C ILE A 341 -26.03 7.86 7.56
N LEU A 342 -25.59 8.75 8.46
CA LEU A 342 -26.03 8.72 9.85
C LEU A 342 -27.51 9.12 9.93
N PRO A 343 -28.30 8.50 10.84
CA PRO A 343 -29.67 8.90 11.09
C PRO A 343 -29.78 10.41 11.39
N SER A 344 -30.83 11.07 10.88
CA SER A 344 -30.99 12.53 11.05
C SER A 344 -31.18 12.98 12.50
N ALA A 345 -31.51 12.04 13.41
CA ALA A 345 -31.63 12.28 14.85
C ALA A 345 -30.32 11.99 15.62
N THR A 346 -29.22 11.62 14.94
CA THR A 346 -27.95 11.33 15.59
C THR A 346 -27.41 12.58 16.28
N THR A 347 -27.28 12.51 17.60
CA THR A 347 -26.68 13.56 18.44
C THR A 347 -25.29 13.16 18.89
N ASN A 348 -24.38 14.12 18.97
CA ASN A 348 -23.06 13.89 19.56
C ASN A 348 -23.15 13.70 21.09
N PRO A 349 -22.29 12.86 21.69
CA PRO A 349 -21.29 12.00 21.04
C PRO A 349 -21.92 10.78 20.34
N VAL A 350 -21.32 10.37 19.22
CA VAL A 350 -21.73 9.21 18.42
C VAL A 350 -20.96 7.97 18.84
N THR A 351 -21.68 6.84 18.96
CA THR A 351 -21.08 5.54 19.25
C THR A 351 -20.49 4.92 17.99
N VAL A 352 -19.22 4.53 18.06
CA VAL A 352 -18.50 3.80 17.01
C VAL A 352 -18.11 2.43 17.57
N ASP A 353 -18.64 1.36 16.99
CA ASP A 353 -18.32 -0.01 17.37
C ASP A 353 -17.14 -0.54 16.57
N ILE A 354 -16.27 -1.28 17.25
CA ILE A 354 -15.00 -1.77 16.72
C ILE A 354 -14.87 -3.24 17.03
N SER A 355 -14.45 -4.02 16.03
CA SER A 355 -13.99 -5.41 16.20
C SER A 355 -12.50 -5.51 15.93
N ALA A 356 -11.85 -6.41 16.65
CA ALA A 356 -10.44 -6.70 16.50
C ALA A 356 -10.19 -8.21 16.53
N THR A 357 -9.26 -8.68 15.71
CA THR A 357 -8.84 -10.08 15.61
C THR A 357 -7.34 -10.14 15.81
N ASN A 358 -6.85 -11.07 16.63
CA ASN A 358 -5.44 -11.14 17.04
C ASN A 358 -4.93 -9.86 17.75
N ILE A 359 -5.81 -9.16 18.47
CA ILE A 359 -5.47 -8.02 19.34
C ILE A 359 -5.95 -8.34 20.78
N PRO A 360 -5.07 -8.30 21.79
CA PRO A 360 -5.42 -8.60 23.16
C PRO A 360 -6.54 -7.72 23.72
N ALA A 361 -7.43 -8.32 24.53
CA ALA A 361 -8.34 -7.56 25.37
C ALA A 361 -7.56 -6.66 26.36
N GLY A 362 -8.17 -5.55 26.74
CA GLY A 362 -7.56 -4.46 27.52
C GLY A 362 -6.79 -3.44 26.67
N THR A 363 -6.58 -3.70 25.38
CA THR A 363 -5.91 -2.77 24.47
C THR A 363 -6.76 -1.52 24.22
N THR A 364 -6.17 -0.35 24.39
CA THR A 364 -6.82 0.93 24.06
C THR A 364 -6.80 1.17 22.56
N VAL A 365 -7.98 1.42 21.98
CA VAL A 365 -8.20 1.87 20.62
C VAL A 365 -8.50 3.36 20.63
N THR A 366 -7.87 4.12 19.74
CA THR A 366 -8.13 5.52 19.41
C THR A 366 -8.93 5.57 18.12
N VAL A 367 -10.09 6.21 18.14
CA VAL A 367 -10.90 6.53 16.96
C VAL A 367 -10.69 7.99 16.61
N THR A 368 -10.56 8.29 15.31
CA THR A 368 -10.42 9.66 14.80
C THR A 368 -11.44 9.91 13.69
N SER A 369 -12.17 11.02 13.76
CA SER A 369 -13.05 11.51 12.69
C SER A 369 -12.39 12.68 11.99
N VAL A 370 -12.23 12.57 10.67
CA VAL A 370 -11.67 13.62 9.80
C VAL A 370 -12.79 14.19 8.93
N PRO A 371 -13.35 15.36 9.24
CA PRO A 371 -14.36 15.98 8.40
C PRO A 371 -13.74 16.53 7.11
N GLU A 372 -14.54 16.61 6.04
CA GLU A 372 -14.16 17.21 4.76
C GLU A 372 -13.68 18.66 4.93
N TYR A 373 -14.28 19.37 5.88
CA TYR A 373 -13.90 20.71 6.31
C TYR A 373 -13.86 20.80 7.84
N GLY A 374 -12.85 21.48 8.37
CA GLY A 374 -12.69 21.73 9.82
C GLY A 374 -11.65 20.83 10.49
N ALA A 375 -11.61 20.88 11.83
CA ALA A 375 -10.66 20.13 12.64
C ALA A 375 -11.12 18.70 12.90
N SER A 376 -10.19 17.75 12.91
CA SER A 376 -10.44 16.36 13.30
C SER A 376 -10.61 16.20 14.81
N THR A 377 -11.46 15.25 15.20
CA THR A 377 -11.74 14.86 16.59
C THR A 377 -11.23 13.44 16.85
N SER A 378 -10.89 13.13 18.11
CA SER A 378 -10.46 11.79 18.52
C SER A 378 -11.02 11.40 19.89
N ALA A 379 -11.27 10.11 20.09
CA ALA A 379 -11.68 9.52 21.37
C ALA A 379 -11.09 8.10 21.52
N THR A 380 -11.13 7.53 22.72
CA THR A 380 -10.56 6.21 23.00
C THR A 380 -11.53 5.25 23.69
N GLY A 381 -11.32 3.94 23.53
CA GLY A 381 -12.02 2.89 24.25
C GLY A 381 -11.15 1.63 24.37
N ALA A 382 -11.42 0.78 25.36
CA ALA A 382 -10.64 -0.42 25.61
C ALA A 382 -11.34 -1.67 25.05
N LEU A 383 -10.59 -2.54 24.36
CA LEU A 383 -11.08 -3.82 23.85
C LEU A 383 -11.46 -4.77 24.99
N SER A 384 -12.57 -5.47 24.84
CA SER A 384 -13.02 -6.54 25.73
C SER A 384 -13.24 -7.83 24.93
N GLY A 385 -13.11 -9.00 25.54
CA GLY A 385 -13.17 -10.30 24.86
C GLY A 385 -11.88 -11.11 24.97
N THR A 386 -11.47 -11.78 23.90
CA THR A 386 -10.24 -12.58 23.84
C THR A 386 -9.23 -12.00 22.85
N GLY A 387 -8.01 -12.54 22.80
CA GLY A 387 -7.03 -12.15 21.78
C GLY A 387 -7.44 -12.55 20.36
N GLU A 388 -8.21 -13.62 20.20
CA GLU A 388 -8.69 -14.09 18.88
C GLU A 388 -9.81 -13.20 18.34
N LEU A 389 -10.70 -12.72 19.22
CA LEU A 389 -11.73 -11.75 18.88
C LEU A 389 -12.02 -10.86 20.09
N SER A 390 -11.85 -9.55 19.92
CA SER A 390 -12.21 -8.54 20.91
C SER A 390 -12.97 -7.38 20.28
N THR A 391 -13.75 -6.67 21.10
CA THR A 391 -14.62 -5.58 20.65
C THR A 391 -14.62 -4.41 21.63
N THR A 392 -14.89 -3.19 21.13
CA THR A 392 -15.11 -2.01 21.97
C THR A 392 -16.08 -1.04 21.30
N SER A 393 -16.68 -0.16 22.10
CA SER A 393 -17.53 0.94 21.63
C SER A 393 -16.91 2.25 22.10
N VAL A 394 -16.67 3.17 21.16
CA VAL A 394 -16.02 4.47 21.42
C VAL A 394 -17.01 5.59 21.17
N GLN A 395 -17.14 6.50 22.14
CA GLN A 395 -17.98 7.70 22.01
C GLN A 395 -17.15 8.87 21.47
N ILE A 396 -17.44 9.33 20.25
CA ILE A 396 -16.68 10.38 19.57
C ILE A 396 -17.59 11.45 18.97
N THR A 397 -17.12 12.69 18.92
CA THR A 397 -17.81 13.76 18.18
C THR A 397 -17.56 13.62 16.68
N ILE A 398 -18.59 13.43 15.87
CA ILE A 398 -18.51 13.41 14.39
C ILE A 398 -19.23 14.65 13.84
N SER A 399 -18.68 15.23 12.76
CA SER A 399 -19.34 16.34 12.07
C SER A 399 -20.66 15.87 11.47
N THR A 400 -21.76 16.53 11.83
CA THR A 400 -23.08 16.33 11.20
C THR A 400 -23.35 17.31 10.06
N SER A 401 -22.47 18.30 9.86
CA SER A 401 -22.59 19.33 8.80
C SER A 401 -21.78 19.01 7.54
N TYR A 402 -20.73 18.19 7.68
CA TYR A 402 -19.84 17.81 6.58
C TYR A 402 -19.57 16.31 6.65
N GLN A 403 -19.33 15.69 5.50
CA GLN A 403 -18.94 14.29 5.42
C GLN A 403 -17.63 14.06 6.20
N SER A 404 -17.46 12.89 6.80
CA SER A 404 -16.29 12.57 7.61
C SER A 404 -15.74 11.18 7.28
N ILE A 405 -14.41 11.03 7.29
CA ILE A 405 -13.73 9.74 7.23
C ILE A 405 -13.36 9.33 8.65
N VAL A 406 -13.81 8.16 9.09
CA VAL A 406 -13.50 7.62 10.42
C VAL A 406 -12.33 6.62 10.34
N LYS A 407 -11.44 6.68 11.33
CA LYS A 407 -10.24 5.86 11.48
C LYS A 407 -10.18 5.25 12.87
N ALA A 408 -9.53 4.10 13.03
CA ALA A 408 -9.29 3.45 14.32
C ALA A 408 -7.83 3.00 14.42
N GLN A 409 -7.22 3.08 15.61
CA GLN A 409 -5.84 2.67 15.85
C GLN A 409 -5.69 2.10 17.26
N ALA A 410 -4.96 1.00 17.44
CA ALA A 410 -4.76 0.32 18.72
C ALA A 410 -3.27 0.10 18.98
N THR A 411 -2.79 0.17 20.22
CA THR A 411 -1.40 -0.21 20.56
C THR A 411 -1.36 -1.07 21.82
N PHE A 412 -0.77 -2.26 21.75
CA PHE A 412 -0.77 -3.28 22.81
C PHE A 412 0.60 -3.92 23.03
N THR A 413 0.85 -4.45 24.23
CA THR A 413 2.08 -5.19 24.51
C THR A 413 2.02 -6.62 24.01
N ILE A 414 3.12 -7.15 23.49
CA ILE A 414 3.16 -8.55 23.04
C ILE A 414 3.21 -9.46 24.28
N GLN A 415 2.36 -10.49 24.31
CA GLN A 415 2.30 -11.45 25.42
C GLN A 415 3.40 -12.53 25.35
N THR A 416 3.95 -12.76 24.16
CA THR A 416 5.13 -13.61 23.93
C THR A 416 6.36 -12.74 23.70
N ALA A 417 7.48 -13.05 24.36
CA ALA A 417 8.70 -12.28 24.17
C ALA A 417 9.18 -12.40 22.71
N MET A 418 9.13 -11.28 21.99
CA MET A 418 9.72 -11.14 20.66
C MET A 418 10.88 -10.17 20.75
N TYR A 419 11.92 -10.38 19.94
CA TYR A 419 13.14 -9.58 19.97
C TYR A 419 13.52 -9.12 18.57
N TYR A 420 14.06 -7.91 18.45
CA TYR A 420 14.63 -7.36 17.24
C TYR A 420 16.04 -6.89 17.53
N GLU A 421 17.03 -7.41 16.80
CA GLU A 421 18.44 -7.04 17.00
C GLU A 421 18.97 -7.24 18.44
N GLY A 422 18.40 -8.20 19.19
CA GLY A 422 18.75 -8.46 20.59
C GLY A 422 18.00 -7.57 21.59
N GLU A 423 17.23 -6.60 21.11
CA GLU A 423 16.36 -5.75 21.92
C GLU A 423 14.96 -6.35 22.00
N LYS A 424 14.37 -6.34 23.20
CA LYS A 424 13.03 -6.87 23.41
C LYS A 424 11.99 -5.94 22.80
N ILE A 425 11.05 -6.52 22.07
CA ILE A 425 9.85 -5.82 21.64
C ILE A 425 8.88 -5.78 22.79
N GLN A 426 8.41 -4.57 23.07
CA GLN A 426 7.46 -4.32 24.13
C GLN A 426 6.04 -4.18 23.60
N LYS A 427 5.82 -3.53 22.45
CA LYS A 427 4.48 -3.17 21.95
C LYS A 427 4.25 -3.49 20.47
N VAL A 428 2.99 -3.48 20.05
CA VAL A 428 2.44 -3.63 18.70
C VAL A 428 1.38 -2.56 18.53
N MET A 429 1.44 -1.78 17.47
CA MET A 429 0.45 -0.80 17.04
C MET A 429 -0.26 -1.34 15.80
N VAL A 430 -1.59 -1.22 15.74
CA VAL A 430 -2.44 -1.64 14.63
C VAL A 430 -3.32 -0.47 14.21
N ALA A 431 -3.33 -0.07 12.95
CA ALA A 431 -4.13 1.05 12.46
C ALA A 431 -5.10 0.61 11.35
N SER A 432 -6.29 1.19 11.31
CA SER A 432 -7.36 0.94 10.35
C SER A 432 -8.01 2.26 9.92
N THR A 433 -8.45 2.34 8.67
CA THR A 433 -9.10 3.52 8.08
C THR A 433 -10.22 3.00 7.19
N MET A 434 -11.42 3.59 7.24
CA MET A 434 -12.49 3.25 6.29
C MET A 434 -11.94 3.35 4.86
N GLY A 435 -12.18 2.34 4.02
CA GLY A 435 -11.50 2.22 2.71
C GLY A 435 -10.22 1.39 2.69
N LYS A 436 -9.77 0.81 3.82
CA LYS A 436 -8.47 0.10 3.91
C LYS A 436 -8.51 -1.13 4.82
N GLY A 437 -7.55 -2.03 4.61
CA GLY A 437 -7.18 -3.07 5.57
C GLY A 437 -6.30 -2.53 6.72
N SER A 438 -6.11 -3.33 7.77
CA SER A 438 -5.31 -2.94 8.94
C SER A 438 -3.80 -2.99 8.70
N GLU A 439 -3.06 -2.08 9.33
CA GLU A 439 -1.58 -1.96 9.27
C GLU A 439 -0.96 -2.23 10.66
N VAL A 440 0.19 -2.91 10.77
CA VAL A 440 0.78 -3.39 12.04
C VAL A 440 2.24 -2.91 12.23
N THR A 441 2.59 -2.42 13.43
CA THR A 441 3.92 -1.91 13.82
C THR A 441 4.38 -2.38 15.19
N TYR A 442 5.50 -3.08 15.31
CA TYR A 442 6.12 -3.45 16.58
C TYR A 442 6.93 -2.29 17.19
N ILE A 443 7.13 -2.25 18.50
CA ILE A 443 7.87 -1.18 19.20
C ILE A 443 8.75 -1.81 20.29
N THR A 444 10.05 -1.51 20.29
CA THR A 444 10.99 -2.02 21.31
C THR A 444 10.85 -1.37 22.68
N GLU A 445 11.56 -1.90 23.69
CA GLU A 445 11.64 -1.30 25.03
C GLU A 445 12.26 0.12 25.03
N THR A 446 13.15 0.45 24.08
CA THR A 446 13.67 1.83 23.92
C THR A 446 12.75 2.74 23.08
N GLY A 447 11.63 2.21 22.56
CA GLY A 447 10.69 2.97 21.73
C GLY A 447 11.01 2.97 20.24
N LYS A 448 11.94 2.13 19.76
CA LYS A 448 12.21 1.95 18.33
C LYS A 448 10.99 1.33 17.67
N GLU A 449 10.35 2.06 16.75
CA GLU A 449 9.25 1.54 15.95
C GLU A 449 9.81 0.63 14.85
N ILE A 450 9.46 -0.64 14.95
CA ILE A 450 9.75 -1.73 14.02
C ILE A 450 8.44 -2.12 13.36
N PRO A 451 8.00 -1.45 12.31
CA PRO A 451 6.88 -1.91 11.50
C PRO A 451 6.95 -3.41 11.22
N ALA A 452 5.80 -4.10 11.15
CA ALA A 452 5.77 -5.57 11.10
C ALA A 452 6.73 -6.16 10.04
N ARG A 453 6.98 -5.37 9.00
CA ARG A 453 8.02 -5.49 7.99
C ARG A 453 9.42 -5.97 8.43
N GLU A 454 9.95 -5.50 9.55
CA GLU A 454 11.35 -5.69 9.94
C GLU A 454 11.53 -6.89 10.88
N LEU A 455 10.51 -7.21 11.67
CA LEU A 455 10.60 -8.24 12.69
C LEU A 455 10.63 -9.67 12.13
N PHE A 456 9.80 -9.93 11.13
CA PHE A 456 9.73 -11.22 10.47
C PHE A 456 10.91 -11.49 9.53
N ALA A 457 11.88 -10.57 9.43
CA ALA A 457 13.12 -10.78 8.69
C ALA A 457 14.17 -11.62 9.44
N LYS A 458 14.14 -11.63 10.77
CA LYS A 458 15.21 -12.22 11.58
C LYS A 458 14.84 -13.57 12.22
N ALA A 459 13.55 -13.87 12.36
CA ALA A 459 13.06 -15.13 12.95
C ALA A 459 13.41 -16.39 12.13
N ILE A 460 14.03 -16.24 10.94
CA ILE A 460 14.42 -17.33 10.03
C ILE A 460 15.96 -17.51 9.94
N GLY A 461 16.73 -16.93 10.87
CA GLY A 461 18.14 -17.33 11.08
C GLY A 461 19.10 -17.04 9.92
N VAL A 462 19.08 -15.83 9.35
CA VAL A 462 20.12 -15.39 8.42
C VAL A 462 21.18 -14.60 9.22
N THR A 463 22.30 -15.26 9.53
CA THR A 463 23.56 -14.58 9.85
C THR A 463 24.29 -14.22 8.55
N HIS A 464 24.86 -13.01 8.52
CA HIS A 464 25.63 -12.44 7.43
C HIS A 464 26.75 -13.34 6.89
#